data_AF-A0A523XGT2-F1
#
_entry.id   AF-A0A523XGT2-F1
#
_cell.length_a   1.000
_cell.length_b   1.000
_cell.length_c   1.000
_cell.angle_alpha   90.00
_cell.angle_beta   90.00
_cell.angle_gamma   90.00
#
_symmetry.space_group_name_H-M   'P 1'
#
loop_
_entity.id
_entity.type
_entity.pdbx_description
1 polymer ?
#
loop_
_entity_poly.entity_id
_entity_poly.type
_entity_poly.pdbx_seq_one_letter_code
_entity_poly.pdbx_strand_id
1 'polypeptide(L)'
;MNRWQEKGLLIKLRRGLYVLNENDRKIHPSRIFLANAVYFPSYVSTEYALGYYDLIPERVEDVTSVTTKKTAQFKNAFGMFVFQHVKSGLFFGSAKVKDENGLPVLIAQPEKALLDFIYLNLSSFKGKGTDVFGLSYRLQNLDILKKRKLKEFAKKYENKWIDEVLKDLLAFLKQGS
;
A
#
# COMPACT_ATOMS: atom_id res chain seq x y z
N MET A 1 29.91 11.62 -15.05
CA MET A 1 28.43 11.54 -15.11
C MET A 1 27.94 12.87 -15.68
N ASN A 2 27.30 13.02 -16.85
CA ASN A 2 26.50 12.07 -17.64
C ASN A 2 26.28 12.53 -19.10
N ARG A 3 26.99 11.93 -20.07
CA ARG A 3 26.64 12.02 -21.52
C ARG A 3 25.30 11.35 -21.87
N TRP A 4 24.75 10.54 -20.95
CA TRP A 4 23.52 9.75 -21.12
C TRP A 4 22.27 10.43 -20.54
N GLN A 5 22.42 11.29 -19.53
CA GLN A 5 21.29 12.10 -19.02
C GLN A 5 20.96 13.25 -19.97
N GLU A 6 21.99 13.86 -20.58
CA GLU A 6 21.82 14.94 -21.57
C GLU A 6 21.08 14.50 -22.84
N LYS A 7 21.07 13.20 -23.14
CA LYS A 7 20.34 12.63 -24.29
C LYS A 7 18.91 12.18 -23.95
N GLY A 8 18.42 12.40 -22.73
CA GLY A 8 17.09 11.97 -22.32
C GLY A 8 16.91 10.44 -22.25
N LEU A 9 18.01 9.67 -22.17
CA LEU A 9 17.99 8.20 -22.18
C LEU A 9 17.64 7.60 -20.82
N LEU A 10 17.78 8.38 -19.74
CA LEU A 10 17.56 7.94 -18.37
C LEU A 10 16.58 8.87 -17.64
N ILE A 11 15.52 8.27 -17.10
CA ILE A 11 14.55 8.92 -16.22
C ILE A 11 14.95 8.65 -14.77
N LYS A 12 15.14 9.71 -14.00
CA LYS A 12 15.49 9.62 -12.58
C LYS A 12 14.27 9.22 -11.74
N LEU A 13 14.40 8.14 -10.97
CA LEU A 13 13.39 7.71 -10.00
C LEU A 13 13.66 8.34 -8.62
N ARG A 14 14.93 8.29 -8.19
CA ARG A 14 15.48 9.02 -7.02
C ARG A 14 16.99 9.19 -7.17
N ARG A 15 17.67 9.81 -6.20
CA ARG A 15 19.15 9.90 -6.22
C ARG A 15 19.76 8.49 -6.28
N GLY A 16 20.56 8.24 -7.31
CA GLY A 16 21.25 6.96 -7.52
C GLY A 16 20.38 5.85 -8.13
N LEU A 17 19.14 6.13 -8.53
CA LEU A 17 18.24 5.17 -9.16
C LEU A 17 17.56 5.78 -10.38
N TYR A 18 17.72 5.11 -11.51
CA TYR A 18 17.25 5.56 -12.83
C TYR A 18 16.61 4.39 -13.58
N VAL A 19 15.70 4.70 -14.47
CA VAL A 19 15.14 3.77 -15.45
C VAL A 19 15.44 4.30 -16.84
N LEU A 20 15.59 3.42 -17.83
CA LEU A 20 15.65 3.84 -19.23
C LEU A 20 14.37 4.60 -19.60
N ASN A 21 14.50 5.51 -20.55
CA ASN A 21 13.34 6.21 -21.10
C ASN A 21 12.37 5.22 -21.77
N GLU A 22 11.23 5.73 -22.20
CA GLU A 22 10.18 4.91 -22.80
C GLU A 22 10.59 4.27 -24.13
N ASN A 23 11.37 4.97 -24.96
CA ASN A 23 11.75 4.51 -26.29
C ASN A 23 12.85 3.43 -26.26
N ASP A 24 13.67 3.41 -25.21
CA ASP A 24 14.86 2.57 -25.10
C ASP A 24 14.66 1.36 -24.18
N ARG A 25 13.48 1.18 -23.60
CA ARG A 25 13.16 0.05 -22.70
C ARG A 25 12.24 -0.96 -23.37
N LYS A 26 12.50 -2.25 -23.13
CA LYS A 26 11.66 -3.36 -23.62
C LYS A 26 10.36 -3.56 -22.83
N ILE A 27 10.34 -3.09 -21.58
CA ILE A 27 9.26 -3.32 -20.62
C ILE A 27 8.93 -1.99 -19.95
N HIS A 28 7.64 -1.70 -19.80
CA HIS A 28 7.16 -0.57 -19.01
C HIS A 28 6.95 -1.06 -17.57
N PRO A 29 7.86 -0.76 -16.62
CA PRO A 29 7.77 -1.27 -15.27
C PRO A 29 6.50 -0.78 -14.57
N SER A 30 5.83 -1.69 -13.87
CA SER A 30 4.65 -1.33 -13.07
C SER A 30 5.02 -0.33 -11.97
N ARG A 31 4.05 0.46 -11.54
CA ARG A 31 4.26 1.42 -10.45
C ARG A 31 4.57 0.71 -9.12
N ILE A 32 4.05 -0.49 -8.91
CA ILE A 32 4.36 -1.32 -7.73
C ILE A 32 5.83 -1.76 -7.75
N PHE A 33 6.32 -2.23 -8.90
CA PHE A 33 7.72 -2.60 -9.07
C PHE A 33 8.66 -1.42 -8.80
N LEU A 34 8.32 -0.24 -9.35
CA LEU A 34 9.08 0.98 -9.09
C LEU A 34 9.07 1.36 -7.61
N ALA A 35 7.94 1.28 -6.91
CA ALA A 35 7.86 1.58 -5.48
C ALA A 35 8.78 0.69 -4.64
N ASN A 36 8.79 -0.62 -4.92
CA ASN A 36 9.67 -1.57 -4.23
C ASN A 36 11.16 -1.28 -4.46
N ALA A 37 11.53 -0.77 -5.65
CA ALA A 37 12.90 -0.40 -5.97
C ALA A 37 13.31 0.98 -5.39
N VAL A 38 12.38 1.95 -5.36
CA VAL A 38 12.64 3.33 -4.92
C VAL A 38 13.04 3.39 -3.44
N TYR A 39 12.41 2.61 -2.56
CA TYR A 39 12.71 2.72 -1.13
C TYR A 39 12.65 1.38 -0.39
N PHE A 40 13.71 0.60 -0.49
CA PHE A 40 13.83 -0.68 0.23
C PHE A 40 14.39 -0.50 1.65
N PRO A 41 13.94 -1.26 2.67
CA PRO A 41 12.85 -2.24 2.64
C PRO A 41 11.48 -1.58 2.70
N SER A 42 10.58 -1.97 1.81
CA SER A 42 9.17 -1.57 1.81
C SER A 42 8.31 -2.58 1.04
N TYR A 43 6.99 -2.46 1.20
CA TYR A 43 5.99 -3.09 0.35
C TYR A 43 4.83 -2.12 0.11
N VAL A 44 4.15 -2.26 -1.02
CA VAL A 44 2.98 -1.44 -1.36
C VAL A 44 1.83 -1.80 -0.42
N SER A 45 1.19 -0.80 0.19
CA SER A 45 0.14 -0.98 1.21
C SER A 45 -0.81 0.23 1.22
N THR A 46 -1.67 0.30 2.24
CA THR A 46 -2.63 1.39 2.49
C THR A 46 -3.53 1.65 1.27
N GLU A 47 -3.82 2.91 0.94
CA GLU A 47 -4.75 3.33 -0.11
C GLU A 47 -4.46 2.63 -1.44
N TYR A 48 -3.21 2.62 -1.91
CA TYR A 48 -2.87 2.00 -3.19
C TYR A 48 -3.17 0.49 -3.21
N ALA A 49 -2.86 -0.21 -2.12
CA ALA A 49 -3.20 -1.63 -2.01
C ALA A 49 -4.70 -1.87 -1.85
N LEU A 50 -5.43 -0.99 -1.15
CA LEU A 50 -6.89 -1.05 -1.07
C LEU A 50 -7.51 -0.88 -2.46
N GLY A 51 -7.07 0.10 -3.24
CA GLY A 51 -7.50 0.28 -4.62
C GLY A 51 -7.10 -0.90 -5.53
N TYR A 52 -5.90 -1.46 -5.34
CA TYR A 52 -5.46 -2.66 -6.09
C TYR A 52 -6.37 -3.88 -5.85
N TYR A 53 -6.96 -4.00 -4.66
CA TYR A 53 -7.90 -5.07 -4.32
C TYR A 53 -9.38 -4.67 -4.49
N ASP A 54 -9.65 -3.53 -5.13
CA ASP A 54 -10.98 -2.95 -5.28
C ASP A 54 -11.73 -2.76 -3.96
N LEU A 55 -11.02 -2.62 -2.84
CA LEU A 55 -11.62 -2.43 -1.50
C LEU A 55 -12.15 -1.02 -1.28
N ILE A 56 -11.73 -0.06 -2.11
CA ILE A 56 -12.24 1.32 -2.14
C ILE A 56 -12.54 1.72 -3.59
N PRO A 57 -13.55 2.57 -3.83
CA PRO A 57 -13.92 3.00 -5.18
C PRO A 57 -13.00 4.09 -5.75
N GLU A 58 -12.24 4.79 -4.90
CA GLU A 58 -11.35 5.86 -5.34
C GLU A 58 -10.16 5.32 -6.13
N ARG A 59 -9.88 5.94 -7.29
CA ARG A 59 -8.64 5.72 -7.99
C ARG A 59 -7.49 6.35 -7.22
N VAL A 60 -6.55 5.52 -6.76
CA VAL A 60 -5.42 5.99 -5.98
C VAL A 60 -4.27 6.41 -6.91
N GLU A 61 -4.08 7.71 -7.00
CA GLU A 61 -3.02 8.28 -7.85
C GLU A 61 -1.63 8.12 -7.23
N ASP A 62 -1.49 8.13 -5.90
CA ASP A 62 -0.20 8.02 -5.23
C ASP A 62 0.12 6.55 -4.89
N VAL A 63 1.33 6.08 -5.20
CA VAL A 63 1.74 4.72 -4.82
C VAL A 63 2.19 4.72 -3.38
N THR A 64 1.30 4.32 -2.49
CA THR A 64 1.54 4.27 -1.05
C THR A 64 2.17 2.95 -0.63
N SER A 65 3.13 3.01 0.28
CA SER A 65 3.93 1.89 0.76
C SER A 65 4.21 2.03 2.24
N VAL A 66 4.47 0.90 2.89
CA VAL A 66 4.90 0.83 4.28
C VAL A 66 6.37 0.44 4.35
N THR A 67 7.12 1.03 5.28
CA THR A 67 8.56 0.79 5.47
C THR A 67 8.94 0.80 6.95
N THR A 68 10.02 0.11 7.30
CA THR A 68 10.65 0.24 8.64
C THR A 68 11.63 1.41 8.73
N LYS A 69 11.93 2.07 7.60
CA LYS A 69 12.75 3.28 7.56
C LYS A 69 11.88 4.52 7.85
N LYS A 70 12.51 5.69 7.90
CA LYS A 70 11.80 6.97 8.05
C LYS A 70 10.79 7.19 6.90
N THR A 71 9.71 7.89 7.22
CA THR A 71 8.74 8.36 6.22
C THR A 71 9.44 9.15 5.13
N ALA A 72 9.07 8.91 3.87
CA ALA A 72 9.69 9.57 2.72
C ALA A 72 8.68 9.69 1.56
N GLN A 73 8.89 10.68 0.71
CA GLN A 73 8.12 10.87 -0.52
C GLN A 73 9.07 11.11 -1.69
N PHE A 74 8.72 10.55 -2.85
CA PHE A 74 9.48 10.73 -4.08
C PHE A 74 8.51 11.00 -5.23
N LYS A 75 8.61 12.18 -5.84
CA LYS A 75 7.88 12.54 -7.06
C LYS A 75 8.82 12.39 -8.26
N ASN A 76 8.38 11.65 -9.27
CA ASN A 76 9.11 11.50 -10.53
C ASN A 76 8.11 11.36 -11.71
N ALA A 77 8.62 11.03 -12.90
CA ALA A 77 7.79 10.92 -14.12
C ALA A 77 6.70 9.82 -14.05
N PHE A 78 6.79 8.88 -13.11
CA PHE A 78 5.82 7.79 -12.90
C PHE A 78 4.80 8.12 -11.80
N GLY A 79 4.78 9.37 -11.32
CA GLY A 79 3.87 9.86 -10.30
C GLY A 79 4.53 10.03 -8.93
N MET A 80 3.68 10.05 -7.90
CA MET A 80 4.11 10.18 -6.51
C MET A 80 4.23 8.79 -5.86
N PHE A 81 5.30 8.63 -5.07
CA PHE A 81 5.56 7.44 -4.26
C PHE A 81 5.68 7.88 -2.80
N VAL A 82 4.80 7.36 -1.94
CA VAL A 82 4.70 7.73 -0.53
C VAL A 82 5.06 6.52 0.34
N PHE A 83 6.00 6.69 1.26
CA PHE A 83 6.46 5.64 2.15
C PHE A 83 6.18 6.07 3.60
N GLN A 84 5.36 5.29 4.29
CA GLN A 84 4.95 5.56 5.67
C GLN A 84 5.68 4.61 6.63
N HIS A 85 6.25 5.17 7.70
CA HIS A 85 6.96 4.40 8.70
C HIS A 85 6.02 3.53 9.54
N VAL A 86 6.38 2.26 9.73
CA VAL A 86 5.82 1.39 10.78
C VAL A 86 6.94 0.77 11.60
N LYS A 87 6.62 0.40 12.85
CA LYS A 87 7.53 -0.37 13.71
C LYS A 87 7.88 -1.70 13.03
N SER A 88 9.10 -2.19 13.25
CA SER A 88 9.58 -3.45 12.66
C SER A 88 8.66 -4.65 12.96
N GLY A 89 8.05 -4.72 14.15
CA GLY A 89 7.07 -5.76 14.51
C GLY A 89 5.79 -5.74 13.67
N LEU A 90 5.48 -4.62 13.01
CA LEU A 90 4.32 -4.43 12.13
C LEU A 90 4.68 -4.59 10.65
N PHE A 91 5.95 -4.86 10.34
CA PHE A 91 6.45 -5.10 8.99
C PHE A 91 6.31 -6.58 8.60
N PHE A 92 5.07 -7.02 8.43
CA PHE A 92 4.71 -8.39 8.05
C PHE A 92 3.55 -8.40 7.04
N GLY A 93 3.11 -9.58 6.60
CA GLY A 93 1.83 -9.71 5.91
C GLY A 93 1.85 -9.26 4.45
N SER A 94 3.00 -8.92 3.88
CA SER A 94 3.18 -8.76 2.44
C SER A 94 3.23 -10.12 1.73
N ALA A 95 2.78 -10.12 0.48
CA ALA A 95 2.85 -11.23 -0.45
C ALA A 95 3.79 -10.88 -1.60
N LYS A 96 4.49 -11.89 -2.11
CA LYS A 96 5.21 -11.82 -3.39
C LYS A 96 4.23 -12.19 -4.49
N VAL A 97 3.95 -11.25 -5.38
CA VAL A 97 3.12 -11.48 -6.58
C VAL A 97 3.92 -11.11 -7.82
N LYS A 98 3.42 -11.48 -9.00
CA LYS A 98 3.98 -11.01 -10.27
C LYS A 98 3.14 -9.86 -10.78
N ASP A 99 3.79 -8.80 -11.26
CA ASP A 99 3.12 -7.71 -11.97
C ASP A 99 2.75 -8.13 -13.41
N GLU A 100 2.13 -7.22 -14.17
CA GLU A 100 1.70 -7.44 -15.55
C GLU A 100 2.86 -7.84 -16.51
N ASN A 101 4.10 -7.58 -16.12
CA ASN A 101 5.30 -7.93 -16.88
C ASN A 101 5.99 -9.20 -16.34
N GLY A 102 5.36 -9.90 -15.39
CA GLY A 102 5.92 -11.09 -14.75
C GLY A 102 7.00 -10.79 -13.71
N LEU A 103 7.24 -9.52 -13.36
CA LEU A 103 8.27 -9.13 -12.40
C LEU A 103 7.79 -9.34 -10.96
N PRO A 104 8.65 -9.85 -10.06
CA PRO A 104 8.27 -10.06 -8.68
C PRO A 104 8.13 -8.73 -7.94
N VAL A 105 6.98 -8.54 -7.29
CA VAL A 105 6.67 -7.36 -6.48
C VAL A 105 6.12 -7.75 -5.11
N LEU A 106 6.30 -6.84 -4.14
CA LEU A 106 5.82 -6.94 -2.76
C LEU A 106 4.65 -5.98 -2.54
N ILE A 107 3.50 -6.56 -2.22
CA ILE A 107 2.27 -5.85 -1.86
C ILE A 107 1.67 -6.47 -0.59
N ALA A 108 1.06 -5.67 0.26
CA ALA A 108 0.34 -6.15 1.44
C ALA A 108 -0.77 -7.12 1.03
N GLN A 109 -1.00 -8.20 1.79
CA GLN A 109 -2.25 -8.97 1.66
C GLN A 109 -3.45 -8.05 1.96
N PRO A 110 -4.64 -8.31 1.42
CA PRO A 110 -5.78 -7.39 1.56
C PRO A 110 -6.14 -7.11 3.03
N GLU A 111 -6.04 -8.12 3.91
CA GLU A 111 -6.25 -7.92 5.36
C GLU A 111 -5.17 -7.04 5.99
N LYS A 112 -3.92 -7.15 5.52
CA LYS A 112 -2.81 -6.32 6.01
C LYS A 112 -2.92 -4.89 5.49
N ALA A 113 -3.28 -4.71 4.22
CA ALA A 113 -3.49 -3.39 3.61
C ALA A 113 -4.53 -2.58 4.38
N LEU A 114 -5.66 -3.21 4.71
CA LEU A 114 -6.72 -2.58 5.50
C LEU A 114 -6.27 -2.23 6.92
N LEU A 115 -5.56 -3.14 7.60
CA LEU A 115 -5.04 -2.87 8.95
C LEU A 115 -3.95 -1.79 8.97
N ASP A 116 -3.07 -1.75 7.95
CA ASP A 116 -2.09 -0.67 7.79
C ASP A 116 -2.76 0.68 7.62
N PHE A 117 -3.76 0.73 6.74
CA PHE A 117 -4.54 1.94 6.48
C PHE A 117 -5.23 2.45 7.75
N ILE A 118 -5.92 1.56 8.47
CA ILE A 118 -6.58 1.90 9.74
C ILE A 118 -5.56 2.36 10.79
N TYR A 119 -4.43 1.66 10.92
CA TYR A 119 -3.42 1.98 11.92
C TYR A 119 -2.77 3.34 11.70
N LEU A 120 -2.44 3.67 10.45
CA LEU A 120 -1.85 4.96 10.11
C LEU A 120 -2.85 6.12 10.13
N ASN A 121 -4.15 5.82 10.01
CA ASN A 121 -5.25 6.80 10.04
C ASN A 121 -6.17 6.63 11.26
N LEU A 122 -5.64 6.13 12.38
CA LEU A 122 -6.45 5.66 13.52
C LEU A 122 -7.42 6.72 14.09
N SER A 123 -7.05 8.00 14.04
CA SER A 123 -7.91 9.11 14.45
C SER A 123 -9.19 9.24 13.63
N SER A 124 -9.18 8.78 12.37
CA SER A 124 -10.33 8.81 11.47
C SER A 124 -11.34 7.70 11.74
N PHE A 125 -10.93 6.63 12.43
CA PHE A 125 -11.77 5.47 12.75
C PHE A 125 -12.26 5.45 14.19
N LYS A 126 -11.43 5.92 15.12
CA LYS A 126 -11.70 5.86 16.55
C LYS A 126 -13.03 6.53 16.92
N GLY A 127 -13.91 5.78 17.57
CA GLY A 127 -15.22 6.26 18.05
C GLY A 127 -16.21 6.61 16.93
N LYS A 128 -15.99 6.16 15.69
CA LYS A 128 -16.89 6.40 14.57
C LYS A 128 -17.88 5.26 14.31
N GLY A 129 -17.69 4.10 14.94
CA GLY A 129 -18.56 2.93 14.76
C GLY A 129 -18.45 2.33 13.35
N THR A 130 -19.48 1.58 12.94
CA THR A 130 -19.49 0.84 11.66
C THR A 130 -19.67 1.74 10.44
N ASP A 131 -20.32 2.88 10.59
CA ASP A 131 -20.70 3.77 9.49
C ASP A 131 -19.49 4.34 8.75
N VAL A 132 -18.35 4.49 9.43
CA VAL A 132 -17.11 4.98 8.81
C VAL A 132 -16.66 4.10 7.64
N PHE A 133 -16.89 2.80 7.70
CA PHE A 133 -16.47 1.86 6.65
C PHE A 133 -17.34 1.98 5.40
N GLY A 134 -18.66 2.09 5.56
CA GLY A 134 -19.60 2.16 4.44
C GLY A 134 -19.85 3.56 3.89
N LEU A 135 -19.93 4.58 4.76
CA LEU A 135 -20.27 5.94 4.38
C LEU A 135 -19.04 6.78 4.05
N SER A 136 -18.01 6.74 4.89
CA SER A 136 -16.82 7.58 4.71
C SER A 136 -15.84 6.97 3.71
N TYR A 137 -15.52 5.68 3.89
CA TYR A 137 -14.52 4.99 3.06
C TYR A 137 -15.14 4.09 1.98
N ARG A 138 -16.46 3.92 1.97
CA ARG A 138 -17.22 3.17 0.96
C ARG A 138 -16.59 1.81 0.64
N LEU A 139 -16.20 1.09 1.68
CA LEU A 139 -15.54 -0.20 1.52
C LEU A 139 -16.44 -1.18 0.75
N GLN A 140 -15.85 -1.84 -0.24
CA GLN A 140 -16.54 -2.77 -1.15
C GLN A 140 -15.66 -4.02 -1.37
N ASN A 141 -16.14 -5.00 -2.16
CA ASN A 141 -15.39 -6.24 -2.46
C ASN A 141 -14.89 -6.97 -1.20
N LEU A 142 -15.71 -6.98 -0.15
CA LEU A 142 -15.29 -7.39 1.20
C LEU A 142 -15.19 -8.91 1.36
N ASP A 143 -15.71 -9.69 0.41
CA ASP A 143 -15.68 -11.15 0.39
C ASP A 143 -14.26 -11.72 0.27
N ILE A 144 -13.32 -10.94 -0.28
CA ILE A 144 -11.91 -11.34 -0.35
C ILE A 144 -11.24 -11.37 1.04
N LEU A 145 -11.80 -10.68 2.03
CA LEU A 145 -11.20 -10.53 3.36
C LEU A 145 -11.50 -11.75 4.23
N LYS A 146 -10.43 -12.44 4.65
CA LYS A 146 -10.56 -13.57 5.58
C LYS A 146 -10.61 -13.05 7.01
N LYS A 147 -11.81 -13.07 7.61
CA LYS A 147 -12.05 -12.67 9.03
C LYS A 147 -11.05 -13.30 10.01
N ARG A 148 -10.64 -14.56 9.78
CA ARG A 148 -9.59 -15.23 10.59
C ARG A 148 -8.24 -14.53 10.49
N LYS A 149 -7.79 -14.18 9.28
CA LYS A 149 -6.52 -13.47 9.05
C LYS A 149 -6.55 -12.05 9.61
N LEU A 150 -7.65 -11.32 9.44
CA LEU A 150 -7.82 -9.99 10.04
C LEU A 150 -7.58 -10.03 11.56
N LYS A 151 -8.22 -10.98 12.25
CA LYS A 151 -8.03 -11.18 13.70
C LYS A 151 -6.60 -11.55 14.06
N GLU A 152 -5.97 -12.45 13.30
CA GLU A 152 -4.60 -12.89 13.53
C GLU A 152 -3.59 -11.74 13.35
N PHE A 153 -3.78 -10.92 12.31
CA PHE A 153 -2.91 -9.80 12.00
C PHE A 153 -3.09 -8.65 12.99
N ALA A 154 -4.34 -8.34 13.36
CA ALA A 154 -4.64 -7.26 14.31
C ALA A 154 -3.99 -7.50 15.69
N LYS A 155 -3.92 -8.75 16.15
CA LYS A 155 -3.24 -9.11 17.42
C LYS A 155 -1.79 -8.60 17.49
N LYS A 156 -1.08 -8.55 16.36
CA LYS A 156 0.32 -8.09 16.30
C LYS A 156 0.48 -6.58 16.50
N TYR A 157 -0.60 -5.80 16.41
CA TYR A 157 -0.54 -4.36 16.62
C TYR A 157 -0.49 -3.98 18.09
N GLU A 158 -0.91 -4.87 19.00
CA GLU A 158 -0.91 -4.67 20.46
C GLU A 158 -1.47 -3.29 20.85
N ASN A 159 -2.57 -2.90 20.19
CA ASN A 159 -3.13 -1.56 20.30
C ASN A 159 -4.64 -1.65 20.54
N LYS A 160 -5.08 -1.19 21.72
CA LYS A 160 -6.49 -1.23 22.14
C LYS A 160 -7.47 -0.59 21.14
N TRP A 161 -7.04 0.47 20.45
CA TRP A 161 -7.87 1.16 19.48
C TRP A 161 -7.98 0.38 18.18
N ILE A 162 -6.94 -0.36 17.78
CA ILE A 162 -7.04 -1.32 16.67
C ILE A 162 -8.02 -2.42 17.04
N ASP A 163 -8.00 -2.92 18.27
CA ASP A 163 -8.95 -3.95 18.71
C ASP A 163 -10.40 -3.44 18.72
N GLU A 164 -10.62 -2.18 19.10
CA GLU A 164 -11.93 -1.52 19.05
C GLU A 164 -12.42 -1.37 17.61
N VAL A 165 -11.61 -0.76 16.74
CA VAL A 165 -11.95 -0.58 15.31
C VAL A 165 -12.12 -1.92 14.61
N LEU A 166 -11.38 -2.96 15.00
CA LEU A 166 -11.56 -4.31 14.48
C LEU A 166 -12.92 -4.91 14.86
N LYS A 167 -13.43 -4.65 16.07
CA LYS A 167 -14.78 -5.11 16.45
C LYS A 167 -15.83 -4.46 15.55
N ASP A 168 -15.71 -3.16 15.33
CA ASP A 168 -16.61 -2.41 14.45
C ASP A 168 -16.51 -2.93 13.01
N LEU A 169 -15.29 -3.13 12.50
CA LEU A 169 -15.06 -3.69 11.16
C LEU A 169 -15.68 -5.08 11.03
N LEU A 170 -15.49 -5.96 12.02
CA LEU A 170 -16.07 -7.31 11.99
C LEU A 170 -17.61 -7.30 12.08
N ALA A 171 -18.19 -6.32 12.77
CA ALA A 171 -19.63 -6.12 12.81
C ALA A 171 -20.14 -5.62 11.45
N PHE A 172 -19.47 -4.66 10.84
CA PHE A 172 -19.75 -4.17 9.49
C PHE A 172 -19.69 -5.30 8.44
N LEU A 173 -18.64 -6.13 8.49
CA LEU A 173 -18.48 -7.31 7.62
C LEU A 173 -19.53 -8.41 7.85
N LYS A 174 -20.39 -8.33 8.86
CA LYS A 174 -21.53 -9.25 9.05
C LYS A 174 -22.83 -8.69 8.50
N GLN A 175 -22.95 -7.37 8.38
CA GLN A 175 -24.15 -6.70 7.87
C GLN A 175 -24.24 -6.77 6.34
N GLY A 176 -23.09 -6.82 5.66
CA GLY A 176 -23.01 -6.95 4.20
C GLY A 176 -22.73 -8.37 3.67
N SER A 177 -22.91 -9.41 4.49
CA SER A 177 -22.82 -10.84 4.08
C SER A 177 -24.19 -11.48 4.01
#